data_AF-A0A528A9M9-F1
#
_entry.id   AF-A0A528A9M9-F1
#
_cell.length_a   1.000
_cell.length_b   1.000
_cell.length_c   1.000
_cell.angle_alpha   90.00
_cell.angle_beta   90.00
_cell.angle_gamma   90.00
#
_symmetry.space_group_name_H-M   'P 1'
#
loop_
_entity.id
_entity.type
_entity.pdbx_description
1 polymer ?
#
loop_
_entity_poly.entity_id
_entity_poly.type
_entity_poly.pdbx_seq_one_letter_code
_entity_poly.pdbx_strand_id
1 'polypeptide(L)'
;GAATIAIANNKDAPLLRLADIAILLETPPELIAGSTRMGAGTAQKIALNMLSTLAAIHLGHVHDGYMVNLMADNIKLRDRATRIVAAISGRDKDDAARLLEKSGGAVKTAILLAAGAASADAAQKILEGTGQKLRPALSAIEGSMRQKASVLKTEPEKGQQGD
;
A
#
# COMPACT_ATOMS: atom_id res chain seq x y z
N GLY A 1 5.25 -18.41 -22.80
CA GLY A 1 5.92 -18.92 -21.59
C GLY A 1 5.81 -17.88 -20.49
N ALA A 2 6.39 -18.14 -19.31
CA ALA A 2 6.54 -17.11 -18.27
C ALA A 2 7.64 -16.11 -18.66
N ALA A 3 7.51 -14.86 -18.23
CA ALA A 3 8.57 -13.85 -18.38
C ALA A 3 9.76 -14.22 -17.46
N THR A 4 10.97 -14.03 -17.96
CA THR A 4 12.22 -14.45 -17.31
C THR A 4 13.14 -13.27 -17.05
N ILE A 5 13.70 -13.21 -15.84
CA ILE A 5 14.67 -12.19 -15.43
C ILE A 5 15.94 -12.89 -14.97
N ALA A 6 17.07 -12.53 -15.57
CA ALA A 6 18.41 -12.99 -15.23
C ALA A 6 19.13 -11.93 -14.40
N ILE A 7 19.65 -12.31 -13.22
CA ILE A 7 20.53 -11.46 -12.40
C ILE A 7 21.88 -12.15 -12.28
N ALA A 8 22.95 -11.45 -12.68
CA ALA A 8 24.32 -11.96 -12.56
C ALA A 8 25.30 -10.85 -12.21
N ASN A 9 26.44 -11.22 -11.63
CA ASN A 9 27.52 -10.30 -11.29
C ASN A 9 28.73 -10.41 -12.23
N ASN A 10 28.65 -11.32 -13.21
CA ASN A 10 29.65 -11.49 -14.25
C ASN A 10 29.03 -11.20 -15.63
N LYS A 11 29.67 -10.32 -16.40
CA LYS A 11 29.23 -9.88 -17.73
C LYS A 11 29.06 -11.03 -18.73
N ASP A 12 29.86 -12.09 -18.59
CA ASP A 12 29.89 -13.20 -19.55
C ASP A 12 28.93 -14.35 -19.19
N ALA A 13 28.18 -14.20 -18.09
CA ALA A 13 27.27 -15.22 -17.58
C ALA A 13 26.25 -15.65 -18.64
N PRO A 14 26.18 -16.95 -19.02
CA PRO A 14 25.28 -17.41 -20.09
C PRO A 14 23.81 -17.08 -19.86
N LEU A 15 23.37 -17.05 -18.59
CA LEU A 15 21.97 -16.75 -18.24
C LEU A 15 21.51 -15.36 -18.71
N LEU A 16 22.41 -14.39 -18.86
CA LEU A 16 22.08 -13.05 -19.36
C LEU A 16 21.64 -13.04 -20.82
N ARG A 17 22.03 -14.06 -21.61
CA ARG A 17 21.61 -14.20 -23.02
C ARG A 17 20.34 -15.03 -23.20
N LEU A 18 19.89 -15.71 -22.16
CA LEU A 18 18.77 -16.65 -22.21
C LEU A 18 17.47 -16.09 -21.64
N ALA A 19 17.53 -14.97 -20.90
CA ALA A 19 16.37 -14.35 -20.27
C ALA A 19 15.81 -13.18 -21.09
N ASP A 20 14.52 -12.90 -20.91
CA ASP A 20 13.83 -11.77 -21.53
C ASP A 20 14.40 -10.43 -21.02
N ILE A 21 14.79 -10.37 -19.74
CA ILE A 21 15.41 -9.21 -19.11
C ILE A 21 16.71 -9.63 -18.43
N ALA A 22 17.82 -8.98 -18.79
CA ALA A 22 19.15 -9.22 -18.23
C ALA A 22 19.57 -8.07 -17.31
N ILE A 23 19.94 -8.39 -16.07
CA ILE A 23 20.42 -7.45 -15.06
C ILE A 23 21.85 -7.85 -14.67
N LEU A 24 22.82 -7.11 -15.19
CA LEU A 24 24.22 -7.23 -14.80
C LEU A 24 24.50 -6.30 -13.61
N LEU A 25 24.83 -6.89 -12.47
CA LEU A 25 25.28 -6.22 -11.25
C LEU A 25 26.79 -6.37 -11.13
N GLU A 26 27.55 -5.70 -11.99
CA GLU A 26 29.01 -5.84 -12.01
C GLU A 26 29.61 -5.47 -10.64
N THR A 27 30.38 -6.39 -10.08
CA THR A 27 31.08 -6.20 -8.80
C THR A 27 32.56 -6.50 -8.98
N PRO A 28 33.45 -5.79 -8.28
CA PRO A 28 34.88 -6.10 -8.29
C PRO A 28 35.15 -7.51 -7.70
N PRO A 29 36.39 -8.03 -7.85
CA PRO A 29 36.80 -9.23 -7.16
C PRO A 29 36.55 -9.15 -5.65
N GLU A 30 36.09 -10.26 -5.08
CA GLU A 30 35.80 -10.34 -3.66
C GLU A 30 37.09 -10.31 -2.83
N LEU A 31 37.02 -9.69 -1.65
CA LEU A 31 38.15 -9.66 -0.70
C LEU A 31 38.59 -11.07 -0.30
N ILE A 32 37.63 -11.97 -0.09
CA ILE A 32 37.87 -13.40 0.07
C ILE A 32 37.58 -14.04 -1.29
N ALA A 33 38.62 -14.53 -1.95
CA ALA A 33 38.51 -15.14 -3.28
C ALA A 33 37.38 -16.18 -3.32
N GLY A 34 36.41 -15.97 -4.21
CA GLY A 34 35.26 -16.86 -4.40
C GLY A 34 34.09 -16.68 -3.42
N SER A 35 34.20 -15.83 -2.39
CA SER A 35 33.14 -15.63 -1.39
C SER A 35 32.04 -14.66 -1.87
N THR A 36 31.28 -15.05 -2.88
CA THR A 36 30.22 -14.23 -3.51
C THR A 36 29.08 -13.83 -2.59
N ARG A 37 28.97 -14.38 -1.37
CA ARG A 37 28.05 -13.90 -0.33
C ARG A 37 28.33 -12.45 0.13
N MET A 38 29.47 -11.89 -0.25
CA MET A 38 29.93 -10.56 0.14
C MET A 38 29.42 -9.49 -0.83
N GLY A 39 30.27 -8.97 -1.72
CA GLY A 39 29.93 -7.89 -2.65
C GLY A 39 28.79 -8.26 -3.59
N ALA A 40 28.92 -9.42 -4.26
CA ALA A 40 27.91 -9.90 -5.20
C ALA A 40 26.56 -10.15 -4.53
N GLY A 41 26.54 -10.84 -3.38
CA GLY A 41 25.33 -11.11 -2.60
C GLY A 41 24.65 -9.84 -2.07
N THR A 42 25.44 -8.84 -1.66
CA THR A 42 24.91 -7.54 -1.23
C THR A 42 24.25 -6.80 -2.40
N ALA A 43 24.89 -6.78 -3.57
CA ALA A 43 24.34 -6.18 -4.78
C ALA A 43 23.00 -6.85 -5.17
N GLN A 44 22.94 -8.18 -5.16
CA GLN A 44 21.71 -8.92 -5.46
C GLN A 44 20.60 -8.64 -4.45
N LYS A 45 20.92 -8.59 -3.14
CA LYS A 45 19.95 -8.22 -2.10
C LYS A 45 19.34 -6.84 -2.37
N ILE A 46 20.17 -5.85 -2.71
CA ILE A 46 19.71 -4.50 -3.01
C ILE A 46 18.78 -4.52 -4.24
N ALA A 47 19.17 -5.20 -5.31
CA ALA A 47 18.34 -5.32 -6.51
C ALA A 47 16.99 -5.98 -6.22
N LEU A 48 16.96 -7.09 -5.48
CA LEU A 48 15.74 -7.79 -5.10
C LEU A 48 14.85 -6.95 -4.17
N ASN A 49 15.46 -6.18 -3.25
CA ASN A 49 14.73 -5.24 -2.42
C ASN A 49 14.09 -4.13 -3.25
N MET A 50 14.80 -3.60 -4.26
CA MET A 50 14.24 -2.60 -5.18
C MET A 50 13.06 -3.17 -5.97
N LEU A 51 13.23 -4.35 -6.59
CA LEU A 51 12.20 -5.00 -7.38
C LEU A 51 10.92 -5.26 -6.55
N SER A 52 11.07 -5.88 -5.38
CA SER A 52 9.92 -6.19 -4.50
C SER A 52 9.26 -4.93 -3.94
N THR A 53 10.04 -3.91 -3.59
CA THR A 53 9.50 -2.63 -3.08
C THR A 53 8.73 -1.88 -4.17
N LEU A 54 9.28 -1.78 -5.37
CA LEU A 54 8.61 -1.13 -6.51
C LEU A 54 7.33 -1.87 -6.92
N ALA A 55 7.36 -3.21 -6.91
CA ALA A 55 6.16 -4.00 -7.12
C ALA A 55 5.09 -3.71 -6.05
N ALA A 56 5.47 -3.67 -4.77
CA ALA A 56 4.55 -3.33 -3.68
C ALA A 56 3.96 -1.92 -3.83
N ILE A 57 4.76 -0.93 -4.23
CA ILE A 57 4.28 0.44 -4.52
C ILE A 57 3.26 0.42 -5.66
N HIS A 58 3.56 -0.26 -6.78
CA HIS A 58 2.66 -0.34 -7.92
C HIS A 58 1.33 -1.04 -7.60
N LEU A 59 1.37 -2.08 -6.76
CA LEU A 59 0.19 -2.78 -6.25
C LEU A 59 -0.57 -2.00 -5.15
N GLY A 60 -0.20 -0.75 -4.88
CA GLY A 60 -0.87 0.09 -3.89
C GLY A 60 -0.68 -0.38 -2.44
N HIS A 61 0.38 -1.15 -2.16
CA HIS A 61 0.69 -1.65 -0.82
C HIS A 61 1.41 -0.62 0.04
N VAL A 62 1.86 0.48 -0.56
CA VAL A 62 2.51 1.62 0.08
C VAL A 62 1.69 2.88 -0.14
N HIS A 63 1.54 3.71 0.89
CA HIS A 63 0.92 5.02 0.83
C HIS A 63 1.68 5.98 1.75
N ASP A 64 2.12 7.12 1.21
CA ASP A 64 2.85 8.17 1.95
C ASP A 64 4.02 7.64 2.79
N GLY A 65 4.77 6.68 2.24
CA GLY A 65 5.92 6.04 2.91
C GLY A 65 5.55 4.93 3.89
N TYR A 66 4.26 4.68 4.14
CA TYR A 66 3.79 3.61 5.02
C TYR A 66 3.40 2.35 4.25
N MET A 67 3.77 1.18 4.80
CA MET A 67 3.27 -0.12 4.35
C MET A 67 1.83 -0.30 4.85
N VAL A 68 0.86 -0.14 3.94
CA VAL A 68 -0.58 -0.19 4.25
C VAL A 68 -1.22 -1.54 3.91
N ASN A 69 -0.54 -2.40 3.15
CA ASN A 69 -0.97 -3.79 2.96
C ASN A 69 -0.55 -4.66 4.16
N LEU A 70 -1.12 -4.36 5.33
CA LEU A 70 -0.79 -4.98 6.60
C LEU A 70 -2.08 -5.46 7.29
N MET A 71 -2.03 -6.70 7.78
CA MET A 71 -3.02 -7.27 8.70
C MET A 71 -2.42 -7.33 10.11
N ALA A 72 -3.10 -6.75 11.08
CA ALA A 72 -2.65 -6.69 12.47
C ALA A 72 -3.03 -7.96 13.26
N ASP A 73 -2.37 -9.07 12.96
CA ASP A 73 -2.65 -10.41 13.53
C ASP A 73 -1.95 -10.71 14.87
N ASN A 74 -1.01 -9.85 15.29
CA ASN A 74 -0.27 -10.02 16.54
C ASN A 74 -0.03 -8.67 17.24
N ILE A 75 0.37 -8.74 18.51
CA ILE A 75 0.53 -7.55 19.37
C ILE A 75 1.52 -6.53 18.77
N LYS A 76 2.64 -7.00 18.17
CA LYS A 76 3.63 -6.10 17.56
C LYS A 76 3.08 -5.42 16.30
N LEU A 77 2.36 -6.16 15.47
CA LEU A 77 1.73 -5.61 14.26
C LEU A 77 0.55 -4.71 14.59
N ARG A 78 -0.17 -4.94 15.69
CA ARG A 78 -1.23 -4.04 16.18
C ARG A 78 -0.70 -2.65 16.51
N ASP A 79 0.36 -2.54 17.32
CA ASP A 79 0.94 -1.22 17.62
C ASP A 79 1.41 -0.49 16.35
N ARG A 80 2.11 -1.20 15.47
CA ARG A 80 2.56 -0.63 14.18
C ARG A 80 1.38 -0.18 13.32
N ALA A 81 0.36 -1.00 13.19
CA ALA A 81 -0.83 -0.71 12.39
C ALA A 81 -1.59 0.49 12.94
N THR A 82 -1.81 0.56 14.26
CA THR A 82 -2.44 1.71 14.93
C THR A 82 -1.68 3.00 14.65
N ARG A 83 -0.34 2.99 14.72
CA ARG A 83 0.48 4.17 14.39
C ARG A 83 0.35 4.60 12.93
N ILE A 84 0.27 3.64 12.00
CA ILE A 84 0.08 3.93 10.57
C ILE A 84 -1.31 4.54 10.34
N VAL A 85 -2.36 3.95 10.91
CA VAL A 85 -3.73 4.47 10.78
C VAL A 85 -3.84 5.87 11.36
N ALA A 86 -3.31 6.12 12.55
CA ALA A 86 -3.28 7.44 13.18
C ALA A 86 -2.55 8.47 12.29
N ALA A 87 -1.34 8.13 11.81
CA ALA A 87 -0.54 9.03 10.98
C ALA A 87 -1.24 9.41 9.66
N ILE A 88 -1.88 8.45 8.98
CA ILE A 88 -2.53 8.71 7.68
C ILE A 88 -3.89 9.39 7.87
N SER A 89 -4.67 9.01 8.88
CA SER A 89 -6.02 9.55 9.08
C SER A 89 -6.07 10.85 9.88
N GLY A 90 -4.99 11.22 10.56
CA GLY A 90 -4.94 12.36 11.47
C GLY A 90 -5.72 12.17 12.78
N ARG A 91 -6.20 10.95 13.06
CA ARG A 91 -6.87 10.59 14.32
C ARG A 91 -5.86 10.34 15.44
N ASP A 92 -6.30 10.47 16.68
CA ASP A 92 -5.51 10.00 17.82
C ASP A 92 -5.38 8.47 17.83
N LYS A 93 -4.48 7.96 18.66
CA LYS A 93 -4.14 6.54 18.71
C LYS A 93 -5.29 5.65 19.19
N ASP A 94 -6.14 6.14 20.09
CA ASP A 94 -7.21 5.35 20.67
C ASP A 94 -8.34 5.17 19.64
N ASP A 95 -8.67 6.25 18.92
CA ASP A 95 -9.58 6.20 17.79
C ASP A 95 -9.04 5.31 16.66
N ALA A 96 -7.76 5.44 16.32
CA ALA A 96 -7.10 4.60 15.32
C ALA A 96 -7.14 3.11 15.70
N ALA A 97 -6.90 2.77 16.97
CA ALA A 97 -6.95 1.40 17.46
C ALA A 97 -8.37 0.81 17.35
N ARG A 98 -9.39 1.60 17.73
CA ARG A 98 -10.79 1.20 17.60
C ARG A 98 -11.20 0.97 16.14
N LEU A 99 -10.76 1.84 15.23
CA LEU A 99 -11.02 1.70 13.80
C LEU A 99 -10.30 0.49 13.20
N LEU A 100 -9.08 0.22 13.67
CA LEU A 100 -8.33 -0.98 13.28
C LEU A 100 -9.05 -2.26 13.75
N GLU A 101 -9.60 -2.29 14.96
CA GLU A 101 -10.40 -3.41 15.44
C GLU A 101 -11.67 -3.61 14.60
N LYS A 102 -12.42 -2.52 14.32
CA LYS A 102 -13.60 -2.56 13.44
C LYS A 102 -13.30 -3.04 12.01
N SER A 103 -12.06 -2.84 11.56
CA SER A 103 -11.60 -3.32 10.25
C SER A 103 -11.16 -4.78 10.23
N GLY A 104 -11.22 -5.49 11.37
CA GLY A 104 -10.66 -6.84 11.51
C GLY A 104 -9.13 -6.88 11.47
N GLY A 105 -8.46 -5.74 11.71
CA GLY A 105 -7.00 -5.60 11.64
C GLY A 105 -6.46 -5.13 10.29
N ALA A 106 -7.30 -4.87 9.28
CA ALA A 106 -6.90 -4.43 7.96
C ALA A 106 -6.63 -2.92 7.90
N VAL A 107 -5.37 -2.52 7.75
CA VAL A 107 -4.95 -1.10 7.82
C VAL A 107 -5.65 -0.22 6.77
N LYS A 108 -5.74 -0.65 5.51
CA LYS A 108 -6.42 0.14 4.46
C LYS A 108 -7.89 0.39 4.79
N THR A 109 -8.58 -0.64 5.24
CA THR A 109 -9.98 -0.58 5.63
C THR A 109 -10.18 0.35 6.82
N ALA A 110 -9.32 0.26 7.85
CA ALA A 110 -9.34 1.17 8.99
C ALA A 110 -9.18 2.64 8.58
N ILE A 111 -8.27 2.93 7.64
CA ILE A 111 -8.06 4.28 7.10
C ILE A 111 -9.31 4.79 6.38
N LEU A 112 -9.97 3.96 5.57
CA LEU A 112 -11.20 4.37 4.87
C LEU A 112 -12.38 4.54 5.83
N LEU A 113 -12.48 3.73 6.89
CA LEU A 113 -13.45 3.96 7.97
C LEU A 113 -13.20 5.30 8.65
N ALA A 114 -11.94 5.65 8.92
CA ALA A 114 -11.55 6.94 9.49
C ALA A 114 -11.96 8.13 8.60
N ALA A 115 -11.91 7.93 7.28
CA ALA A 115 -12.30 8.90 6.25
C ALA A 115 -13.82 8.97 6.01
N GLY A 116 -14.62 8.09 6.63
CA GLY A 116 -16.08 8.14 6.56
C GLY A 116 -16.75 7.06 5.70
N ALA A 117 -16.04 5.98 5.35
CA ALA A 117 -16.70 4.81 4.78
C ALA A 117 -17.77 4.25 5.74
N ALA A 118 -18.93 3.87 5.19
CA ALA A 118 -20.09 3.49 5.99
C ALA A 118 -19.91 2.17 6.77
N SER A 119 -19.10 1.25 6.24
CA SER A 119 -18.79 -0.05 6.84
C SER A 119 -17.48 -0.61 6.30
N ALA A 120 -16.96 -1.66 6.94
CA ALA A 120 -15.77 -2.37 6.46
C ALA A 120 -15.99 -2.95 5.05
N ASP A 121 -17.18 -3.50 4.78
CA ASP A 121 -17.54 -4.00 3.45
C ASP A 121 -17.61 -2.89 2.41
N ALA A 122 -18.15 -1.72 2.76
CA ALA A 122 -18.17 -0.57 1.87
C ALA A 122 -16.75 -0.08 1.55
N ALA A 123 -15.89 -0.01 2.57
CA ALA A 123 -14.48 0.32 2.38
C ALA A 123 -13.77 -0.69 1.48
N GLN A 124 -14.02 -1.99 1.66
CA GLN A 124 -13.43 -3.05 0.84
C GLN A 124 -13.86 -2.93 -0.63
N LYS A 125 -15.15 -2.69 -0.90
CA LYS A 125 -15.66 -2.45 -2.26
C LYS A 125 -15.02 -1.23 -2.92
N ILE A 126 -14.80 -0.15 -2.16
CA ILE A 126 -14.09 1.04 -2.67
C ILE A 126 -12.64 0.69 -3.03
N LEU A 127 -11.94 -0.05 -2.17
CA LEU A 127 -10.56 -0.49 -2.45
C LEU A 127 -10.47 -1.38 -3.69
N GLU A 128 -11.41 -2.30 -3.87
CA GLU A 128 -11.48 -3.14 -5.07
C GLU A 128 -11.69 -2.30 -6.33
N GLY A 129 -12.64 -1.35 -6.28
CA GLY A 129 -12.91 -0.44 -7.39
C GLY A 129 -11.74 0.49 -7.75
N THR A 130 -10.79 0.70 -6.85
CA THR A 130 -9.60 1.55 -7.09
C THR A 130 -8.30 0.77 -7.26
N GLY A 131 -8.37 -0.55 -7.48
CA GLY A 131 -7.19 -1.39 -7.65
C GLY A 131 -6.29 -1.42 -6.42
N GLN A 132 -6.92 -1.43 -5.24
CA GLN A 132 -6.27 -1.48 -3.91
C GLN A 132 -5.41 -0.26 -3.57
N LYS A 133 -5.59 0.87 -4.25
CA LYS A 133 -4.83 2.11 -4.02
C LYS A 133 -5.60 3.06 -3.09
N LEU A 134 -4.96 3.46 -1.98
CA LEU A 134 -5.60 4.31 -0.96
C LEU A 134 -5.93 5.72 -1.46
N ARG A 135 -5.02 6.37 -2.20
CA ARG A 135 -5.24 7.76 -2.64
C ARG A 135 -6.53 7.94 -3.47
N PRO A 136 -6.76 7.16 -4.54
CA PRO A 136 -8.04 7.25 -5.26
C PRO A 136 -9.25 6.78 -4.41
N ALA A 137 -9.06 5.83 -3.49
CA ALA A 137 -10.15 5.41 -2.59
C ALA A 137 -10.60 6.54 -1.65
N LEU A 138 -9.66 7.29 -1.08
CA LEU A 138 -9.93 8.46 -0.24
C LEU A 138 -10.66 9.55 -1.04
N SER A 139 -10.19 9.87 -2.25
CA SER A 139 -10.84 10.84 -3.12
C SER A 139 -12.27 10.43 -3.50
N ALA A 140 -12.55 9.13 -3.67
CA ALA A 140 -13.91 8.64 -3.94
C ALA A 140 -14.86 8.87 -2.75
N ILE A 141 -14.38 8.71 -1.51
CA ILE A 141 -15.15 9.00 -0.29
C ILE A 141 -15.42 10.49 -0.17
N GLU A 142 -14.40 11.33 -0.33
CA GLU A 142 -14.53 12.80 -0.29
C GLU A 142 -15.54 13.31 -1.33
N GLY A 143 -15.49 12.79 -2.55
CA GLY A 143 -16.44 13.13 -3.62
C GLY A 143 -17.88 12.75 -3.27
N SER A 144 -18.09 11.55 -2.72
CA SER A 144 -19.42 11.08 -2.28
C SER A 144 -19.99 11.94 -1.15
N MET A 145 -19.15 12.33 -0.18
CA MET A 145 -19.55 13.21 0.93
C MET A 145 -19.92 14.61 0.44
N ARG A 146 -19.15 15.17 -0.50
CA ARG A 146 -19.44 16.48 -1.09
C ARG A 146 -20.75 16.50 -1.88
N GLN A 147 -21.04 15.42 -2.62
CA GLN A 147 -22.31 15.26 -3.33
C GLN A 147 -23.52 15.14 -2.38
N LYS A 148 -23.40 14.34 -1.31
CA LYS A 148 -24.46 14.25 -0.29
C LYS A 148 -24.73 15.61 0.36
N ALA A 149 -23.68 16.36 0.68
CA ALA A 149 -23.81 17.70 1.25
C ALA A 149 -24.43 18.73 0.28
N SER A 150 -24.24 18.57 -1.05
CA SER A 150 -24.88 19.45 -2.04
C SER A 150 -26.35 19.11 -2.25
N VAL A 151 -26.72 17.83 -2.28
CA VAL A 151 -28.12 17.38 -2.45
C VAL A 151 -28.98 17.81 -1.25
N LEU A 152 -28.44 17.74 -0.03
CA LEU A 152 -29.14 18.17 1.18
C LEU A 152 -29.39 19.70 1.24
N LYS A 153 -28.65 20.50 0.45
CA LYS A 153 -28.85 21.96 0.37
C LYS A 153 -29.88 22.39 -0.68
N THR A 154 -30.37 21.47 -1.51
CA THR A 154 -31.29 21.77 -2.62
C THR A 154 -32.75 21.38 -2.38
N GLU A 155 -33.10 20.84 -1.21
CA GLU A 155 -34.52 20.67 -0.84
C GLU A 155 -35.10 22.02 -0.40
N PRO A 156 -36.10 22.58 -1.11
CA PRO A 156 -36.76 23.81 -0.67
C PRO A 156 -37.63 23.51 0.55
N GLU A 157 -37.61 24.39 1.55
CA GLU A 157 -38.67 24.48 2.56
C GLU A 157 -40.02 24.58 1.82
N LYS A 158 -40.78 23.48 1.78
CA LYS A 158 -42.19 23.57 1.44
C LYS A 158 -42.87 24.29 2.58
N GLY A 159 -43.25 25.52 2.29
CA GLY A 159 -43.84 26.49 3.20
C GLY A 159 -44.96 25.91 4.06
N GLN A 160 -44.80 26.09 5.36
CA GLN A 160 -45.93 26.36 6.24
C GLN A 160 -46.31 27.82 6.04
N GLN A 161 -47.29 28.06 5.18
CA GLN A 161 -48.10 29.27 5.20
C GLN A 161 -49.48 28.85 5.69
N GLY A 162 -49.82 29.31 6.90
CA GLY A 162 -51.15 29.21 7.47
C GLY A 162 -52.12 30.14 6.74
N ASP A 163 -53.38 29.72 6.68
CA ASP A 163 -54.45 30.14 7.60
C ASP A 163 -55.54 29.06 7.64
#